data_AF-A0A432RID5-F1
#
_entry.id   AF-A0A432RID5-F1
#
_cell.length_a   1.000
_cell.length_b   1.000
_cell.length_c   1.000
_cell.angle_alpha   90.00
_cell.angle_beta   90.00
_cell.angle_gamma   90.00
#
_symmetry.space_group_name_H-M   'P 1'
#
loop_
_entity.id
_entity.type
_entity.pdbx_description
1 polymer ?
#
loop_
_entity_poly.entity_id
_entity_poly.type
_entity_poly.pdbx_seq_one_letter_code
_entity_poly.pdbx_strand_id
1 'polypeptide(L)' 'MSKKVVLITGASRGIGAATAKLFAQHGYDVCLNYKSNQQAAESLQSEILSLGVKCL' A
#
# COMPACT_ATOMS: atom_id res chain seq x y z
N MET A 1 3.97 -8.34 -19.31
CA MET A 1 4.60 -7.06 -18.93
C MET A 1 4.76 -7.02 -17.42
N SER A 2 5.84 -6.43 -16.91
CA SER A 2 6.05 -6.27 -15.46
C SER A 2 5.16 -5.12 -14.93
N LYS A 3 4.43 -5.35 -13.83
CA LYS A 3 3.70 -4.27 -13.13
C LYS A 3 4.70 -3.29 -12.51
N LYS A 4 4.35 -2.01 -12.49
CA LYS A 4 5.17 -1.00 -11.80
C LYS A 4 5.00 -1.16 -10.29
N VAL A 5 6.06 -0.92 -9.54
CA VAL A 5 6.09 -1.01 -8.07
C VAL A 5 6.32 0.37 -7.48
N VAL A 6 5.63 0.71 -6.39
CA VAL A 6 5.85 1.94 -5.62
C VAL A 6 6.18 1.62 -4.15
N LEU A 7 7.16 2.31 -3.57
CA LEU A 7 7.47 2.26 -2.14
C LEU A 7 6.90 3.50 -1.46
N ILE A 8 6.06 3.30 -0.44
CA ILE A 8 5.50 4.37 0.37
C ILE A 8 6.01 4.24 1.81
N THR A 9 6.70 5.26 2.31
CA THR A 9 7.11 5.35 3.71
C THR A 9 6.06 6.07 4.55
N GLY A 10 5.99 5.75 5.84
CA GLY A 10 4.94 6.27 6.72
C GLY A 10 3.53 5.85 6.29
N ALA A 11 3.40 4.68 5.64
CA ALA A 11 2.18 4.27 4.95
C ALA A 11 1.03 3.86 5.88
N SER A 12 1.29 3.64 7.18
CA SER A 12 0.29 3.08 8.09
C SER A 12 -0.92 3.97 8.35
N ARG A 13 -0.90 5.27 7.99
CA ARG A 13 -2.04 6.19 8.19
C ARG A 13 -1.93 7.48 7.37
N GLY A 14 -2.98 8.30 7.41
CA GLY A 14 -3.00 9.65 6.84
C GLY A 14 -2.69 9.67 5.35
N ILE A 15 -1.83 10.61 4.93
CA ILE A 15 -1.47 10.80 3.53
C ILE A 15 -0.75 9.57 2.96
N GLY A 16 0.14 8.92 3.73
CA GLY A 16 0.84 7.72 3.26
C GLY A 16 -0.13 6.59 2.89
N ALA A 17 -1.12 6.34 3.74
CA ALA A 17 -2.16 5.35 3.46
C ALA A 17 -3.02 5.73 2.25
N ALA A 18 -3.43 7.00 2.14
CA ALA A 18 -4.22 7.48 1.00
C ALA A 18 -3.46 7.34 -0.33
N THR A 19 -2.17 7.70 -0.35
CA THR A 19 -1.30 7.57 -1.52
C THR A 19 -1.12 6.10 -1.92
N ALA A 20 -0.91 5.20 -0.95
CA ALA A 20 -0.80 3.77 -1.22
C ALA A 20 -2.06 3.20 -1.89
N LYS A 21 -3.25 3.56 -1.38
CA LYS A 21 -4.54 3.17 -1.98
C LYS A 21 -4.69 3.72 -3.40
N LEU A 22 -4.31 4.98 -3.62
CA LEU A 22 -4.38 5.61 -4.93
C LEU A 22 -3.52 4.88 -5.97
N PHE A 23 -2.27 4.53 -5.63
CA PHE A 23 -1.41 3.78 -6.55
C PHE A 23 -1.95 2.37 -6.82
N ALA A 24 -2.47 1.68 -5.80
CA ALA A 24 -3.08 0.37 -5.95
C ALA A 24 -4.27 0.40 -6.93
N GLN A 25 -5.15 1.41 -6.81
CA GLN A 25 -6.27 1.63 -7.75
C GLN A 25 -5.80 1.86 -9.20
N HIS A 26 -4.59 2.38 -9.40
CA HIS A 26 -3.98 2.57 -10.72
C HIS A 26 -3.16 1.35 -11.18
N GLY A 27 -3.26 0.21 -10.48
CA GLY A 27 -2.66 -1.06 -10.89
C GLY A 27 -1.19 -1.26 -10.52
N TYR A 28 -0.64 -0.41 -9.64
CA TYR A 28 0.71 -0.58 -9.12
C TYR A 28 0.72 -1.64 -8.01
N ASP A 29 1.78 -2.45 -7.98
CA ASP A 29 2.11 -3.19 -6.78
C ASP A 29 2.72 -2.21 -5.75
N VAL A 30 2.37 -2.36 -4.48
CA VAL A 30 2.68 -1.37 -3.44
C VAL A 30 3.52 -1.99 -2.34
N CYS A 31 4.64 -1.36 -1.99
CA CYS A 31 5.43 -1.70 -0.81
C CYS A 31 5.15 -0.69 0.31
N LEU A 32 4.70 -1.18 1.47
CA LEU A 32 4.34 -0.36 2.62
C LEU A 32 5.46 -0.36 3.65
N ASN A 33 6.03 0.81 3.93
CA ASN A 33 6.92 0.98 5.06
C ASN A 33 6.22 1.77 6.19
N TYR A 34 6.32 1.25 7.41
CA TYR A 34 5.77 1.85 8.62
C TYR A 34 6.69 1.57 9.83
N LYS A 35 6.55 2.37 10.89
CA LYS A 35 7.39 2.27 12.09
C LYS A 35 6.75 1.51 13.24
N SER A 36 5.52 1.85 13.62
CA SER A 36 4.94 1.41 14.90
C SER A 36 3.46 1.00 14.87
N ASN A 37 2.74 1.24 13.77
CA ASN A 37 1.31 0.94 13.70
C ASN A 37 1.04 -0.26 12.77
N GLN A 38 1.41 -1.44 13.26
CA GLN A 38 1.27 -2.73 12.57
C GLN A 38 -0.18 -2.97 12.14
N GLN A 39 -1.14 -2.82 13.06
CA GLN A 39 -2.55 -3.12 12.80
C GLN A 39 -3.11 -2.27 11.65
N ALA A 40 -2.77 -0.98 11.61
CA ALA A 40 -3.21 -0.11 10.52
C ALA A 40 -2.53 -0.46 9.19
N ALA A 41 -1.26 -0.89 9.21
CA ALA A 41 -0.56 -1.37 8.03
C ALA A 41 -1.16 -2.67 7.47
N GLU A 42 -1.53 -3.62 8.34
CA GLU A 42 -2.19 -4.88 7.94
C GLU A 42 -3.60 -4.67 7.37
N SER A 43 -4.35 -3.73 7.97
CA SER A 43 -5.65 -3.30 7.43
C SER A 43 -5.46 -2.72 6.03
N LEU A 44 -4.51 -1.80 5.86
CA LEU A 44 -4.20 -1.21 4.56
C LEU A 44 -3.71 -2.25 3.54
N GLN A 45 -2.87 -3.18 3.95
CA GLN A 45 -2.41 -4.29 3.11
C GLN A 45 -3.59 -5.11 2.59
N SER A 46 -4.54 -5.46 3.47
CA SER A 46 -5.75 -6.21 3.09
C SER A 46 -6.60 -5.44 2.07
N GLU A 47 -6.76 -4.13 2.26
CA GLU A 47 -7.43 -3.27 1.29
C GLU A 47 -6.72 -3.25 -0.07
N ILE A 48 -5.39 -3.10 -0.08
CA ILE A 48 -4.59 -3.08 -1.33
C ILE A 48 -4.69 -4.41 -2.08
N LEU A 49 -4.59 -5.54 -1.36
CA LEU A 49 -4.72 -6.88 -1.96
C LEU A 49 -6.11 -7.07 -2.58
N SER A 50 -7.17 -6.51 -1.99
CA SER A 50 -8.53 -6.57 -2.55
C SER A 50 -8.68 -5.85 -3.89
N LEU A 51 -7.75 -4.95 -4.23
CA LEU A 51 -7.71 -4.24 -5.52
C LEU A 51 -7.00 -5.03 -6.63
N GLY A 52 -6.57 -6.28 -6.37
CA GLY A 52 -5.96 -7.16 -7.37
C GLY A 52 -4.50 -6.81 -7.71
N VAL A 53 -3.84 -6.06 -6.83
CA VAL A 53 -2.40 -5.77 -6.89
C VAL A 53 -1.67 -6.41 -5.71
N LYS A 54 -0.35 -6.56 -5.81
CA LYS A 54 0.46 -7.09 -4.70
C LYS A 54 0.72 -5.99 -3.67
N CYS A 55 0.78 -6.40 -2.42
CA CYS A 55 1.23 -5.56 -1.32
C CYS A 55 2.44 -6.23 -0.63
N LEU A 56 3.57 -5.53 -0.60
CA LEU A 56 4.84 -5.97 0.01
C LEU A 56 5.10 -5.26 1.33
#